data_AF-A0A411WJF2-F1
#
_entry.id   AF-A0A411WJF2-F1
#
_cell.length_a   1.000
_cell.length_b   1.000
_cell.length_c   1.000
_cell.angle_alpha   90.00
_cell.angle_beta   90.00
_cell.angle_gamma   90.00
#
_symmetry.space_group_name_H-M   'P 1'
#
loop_
_entity.id
_entity.type
_entity.pdbx_description
1 polymer ?
#
loop_
_entity_poly.entity_id
_entity_poly.type
_entity_poly.pdbx_seq_one_letter_code
_entity_poly.pdbx_strand_id
1 'polypeptide(L)'
;MKVLLMCNEQQLEVPYFADIYLSGNSTTNFRSPVNGKKNWSIDAGTLCEWINQYQSSSDANLIFCRDPDDSTRGLIRVKGMLTATQTVNFHVATEDITKSFDGYIAEGIAQAVAV
;
A
#
# COMPACT_ATOMS: atom_id res chain seq x y z
N MET A 1 -6.24 -42.54 2.88
CA MET A 1 -7.05 -41.31 2.80
C MET A 1 -6.12 -40.11 2.90
N LYS A 2 -6.30 -39.08 2.07
CA LYS A 2 -5.56 -37.82 2.09
C LYS A 2 -6.55 -36.68 2.32
N VAL A 3 -6.19 -35.73 3.18
CA VAL A 3 -7.02 -34.57 3.49
C VAL A 3 -6.24 -33.31 3.17
N LEU A 4 -6.83 -32.41 2.39
CA LEU A 4 -6.26 -31.14 1.97
C LEU A 4 -7.13 -30.01 2.50
N LEU A 5 -6.53 -29.09 3.26
CA LEU A 5 -7.14 -27.81 3.58
C LEU A 5 -6.67 -26.78 2.55
N MET A 6 -7.62 -26.18 1.86
CA MET A 6 -7.38 -25.19 0.83
C MET A 6 -8.13 -23.91 1.19
N CYS A 7 -7.61 -22.77 0.73
CA CYS A 7 -8.21 -21.46 0.96
C CYS A 7 -7.83 -20.52 -0.18
N ASN A 8 -8.55 -19.41 -0.30
CA ASN A 8 -8.25 -18.36 -1.25
C ASN A 8 -7.56 -17.22 -0.53
N GLU A 9 -6.49 -16.69 -1.11
CA GLU A 9 -5.93 -15.40 -0.70
C GLU A 9 -6.61 -14.29 -1.51
N GLN A 10 -7.03 -13.24 -0.83
CA GLN A 10 -7.55 -12.02 -1.44
C GLN A 10 -6.73 -10.83 -0.97
N GLN A 11 -6.35 -9.97 -1.91
CA GLN A 11 -5.64 -8.73 -1.65
C GLN A 11 -6.56 -7.56 -2.01
N LEU A 12 -6.68 -6.61 -1.10
CA LEU A 12 -7.39 -5.36 -1.26
C LEU A 12 -6.37 -4.22 -1.24
N GLU A 13 -6.40 -3.38 -2.27
CA GLU A 13 -5.54 -2.19 -2.38
C GLU A 13 -6.43 -0.96 -2.52
N VAL A 14 -6.26 0.00 -1.61
CA VAL A 14 -7.05 1.23 -1.59
C VAL A 14 -6.12 2.44 -1.51
N PRO A 15 -6.10 3.33 -2.51
CA PRO A 15 -5.32 4.55 -2.43
C PRO A 15 -5.92 5.49 -1.39
N TYR A 16 -5.08 6.18 -0.64
CA TYR A 16 -5.51 7.18 0.33
C TYR A 16 -4.72 8.48 0.19
N PHE A 17 -5.33 9.55 0.71
CA PHE A 17 -4.69 10.84 0.90
C PHE A 17 -4.76 11.22 2.37
N ALA A 18 -3.64 11.68 2.93
CA ALA A 18 -3.59 12.27 4.27
C ALA A 18 -3.19 13.74 4.14
N ASP A 19 -4.05 14.62 4.65
CA ASP A 19 -3.86 16.06 4.58
C ASP A 19 -3.25 16.58 5.90
N ILE A 20 -2.12 17.26 5.79
CA ILE A 20 -1.41 17.88 6.91
C ILE A 20 -1.45 19.39 6.70
N TYR A 21 -1.95 20.11 7.69
CA TYR A 21 -2.04 21.56 7.67
C TYR A 21 -0.90 22.17 8.48
N LEU A 22 -0.14 23.06 7.83
CA LEU A 22 0.99 23.76 8.39
C LEU A 22 0.63 25.23 8.60
N SER A 23 0.86 25.74 9.80
CA SER A 23 0.64 27.14 10.15
C SER A 23 1.91 27.79 10.69
N GLY A 24 1.99 29.11 10.60
CA GLY A 24 3.11 29.90 11.12
C GLY A 24 4.00 30.44 10.01
N ASN A 25 5.17 30.96 10.39
CA ASN A 25 6.06 31.67 9.48
C ASN A 25 7.47 31.06 9.50
N SER A 26 8.08 30.94 8.32
CA SER A 26 9.51 30.67 8.17
C SER A 26 10.26 31.99 8.05
N THR A 27 11.30 32.16 8.87
CA THR A 27 12.10 33.39 8.88
C THR A 27 13.57 33.05 8.66
N THR A 28 14.23 33.80 7.78
CA THR A 28 15.66 33.65 7.52
C THR A 28 16.39 34.98 7.52
N ASN A 29 17.66 34.96 7.90
CA ASN A 29 18.52 36.13 7.99
C ASN A 29 19.74 35.95 7.08
N PHE A 30 19.95 36.88 6.17
CA PHE A 30 21.07 36.89 5.24
C PHE A 30 22.19 37.81 5.73
N ARG A 31 23.45 37.37 5.55
CA ARG A 31 24.65 38.14 5.92
C ARG A 31 24.71 39.48 5.19
N SER A 32 24.38 39.48 3.90
CA SER A 32 24.25 40.66 3.05
C SER A 32 22.79 40.82 2.60
N PRO A 33 22.28 42.06 2.38
CA PRO A 33 20.89 42.26 1.98
C PRO A 33 20.58 41.59 0.63
N VAL A 34 19.46 40.87 0.58
CA VAL A 34 18.86 40.34 -0.66
C VAL A 34 17.63 41.21 -0.96
N ASN A 35 17.58 41.82 -2.15
CA ASN A 35 16.56 42.82 -2.52
C ASN A 35 16.34 43.90 -1.43
N GLY A 36 17.43 44.42 -0.85
CA GLY A 36 17.40 45.50 0.13
C GLY A 36 17.02 45.09 1.56
N LYS A 37 16.70 43.81 1.83
CA LYS A 37 16.36 43.31 3.17
C LYS A 37 17.32 42.21 3.61
N LYS A 38 17.76 42.26 4.87
CA LYS A 38 18.53 41.17 5.50
C LYS A 38 17.65 40.08 6.06
N ASN A 39 16.47 40.44 6.56
CA ASN A 39 15.56 39.51 7.22
C ASN A 39 14.35 39.30 6.31
N TRP A 40 14.01 38.04 6.07
CA TRP A 40 12.88 37.63 5.27
C TRP A 40 11.99 36.72 6.12
N SER A 41 10.69 36.96 6.08
CA SER A 41 9.68 36.13 6.75
C SER A 41 8.57 35.83 5.75
N ILE A 42 8.18 34.57 5.66
CA ILE A 42 7.11 34.09 4.78
C ILE A 42 6.17 33.20 5.59
N ASP A 43 4.88 33.22 5.27
CA ASP A 43 3.90 32.31 5.83
C ASP A 43 4.05 30.88 5.27
N ALA A 44 3.50 29.92 6.00
CA ALA A 44 3.52 28.50 5.64
C ALA A 44 2.87 28.22 4.27
N GLY A 45 1.80 28.95 3.91
CA GLY A 45 1.15 28.83 2.62
C GLY A 45 2.09 29.19 1.46
N THR A 46 2.76 30.35 1.56
CA THR A 46 3.77 30.79 0.59
C THR A 46 4.94 29.81 0.50
N LEU A 47 5.41 29.30 1.65
CA LEU A 47 6.48 28.31 1.66
C LEU A 47 6.08 27.02 0.92
N CYS A 48 4.89 26.48 1.18
CA CYS A 48 4.41 25.27 0.51
C CYS A 48 4.24 25.46 -1.01
N GLU A 49 3.74 26.62 -1.43
CA GLU A 49 3.65 26.97 -2.84
C GLU A 49 5.02 27.03 -3.51
N TRP A 50 6.02 27.61 -2.85
CA TRP A 50 7.40 27.63 -3.37
C TRP A 50 8.02 26.24 -3.45
N ILE A 51 7.81 25.39 -2.45
CA ILE A 51 8.29 24.00 -2.49
C ILE A 51 7.74 23.29 -3.73
N ASN A 52 6.47 23.48 -4.05
CA ASN A 52 5.83 22.90 -5.23
C ASN A 52 6.35 23.53 -6.53
N GLN A 53 6.41 24.86 -6.59
CA GLN A 53 6.87 25.61 -7.77
C GLN A 53 8.32 25.28 -8.16
N TYR A 54 9.20 25.20 -7.17
CA TYR A 54 10.62 24.93 -7.37
C TYR A 54 10.99 23.46 -7.26
N GLN A 55 10.00 22.56 -7.13
CA GLN A 55 10.18 21.11 -6.98
C GLN A 55 11.25 20.76 -5.94
N SER A 56 11.24 21.46 -4.81
CA SER A 56 12.27 21.33 -3.76
C SER A 56 12.08 20.10 -2.87
N SER A 57 10.96 19.37 -3.03
CA SER A 57 10.74 18.07 -2.40
C SER A 57 11.25 16.95 -3.31
N SER A 58 12.03 16.02 -2.75
CA SER A 58 12.45 14.80 -3.44
C SER A 58 11.39 13.69 -3.43
N ASP A 59 10.32 13.84 -2.63
CA ASP A 59 9.27 12.84 -2.50
C ASP A 59 8.06 13.18 -3.40
N ALA A 60 7.80 12.31 -4.38
CA ALA A 60 6.69 12.42 -5.33
C ALA A 60 5.33 12.10 -4.70
N ASN A 61 5.30 11.49 -3.51
CA ASN A 61 4.07 11.21 -2.78
C ASN A 61 3.58 12.42 -1.98
N LEU A 62 4.36 13.50 -1.93
CA LEU A 62 3.98 14.74 -1.26
C LEU A 62 3.55 15.78 -2.29
N ILE A 63 2.34 16.31 -2.12
CA ILE A 63 1.87 17.52 -2.82
C ILE A 63 1.88 18.66 -1.82
N PHE A 64 2.46 19.79 -2.21
CA PHE A 64 2.47 21.01 -1.42
C PHE A 64 1.61 22.07 -2.11
N CYS A 65 0.75 22.73 -1.34
CA CYS A 65 -0.08 23.82 -1.84
C CYS A 65 -0.48 24.75 -0.69
N ARG A 66 -1.15 25.85 -1.03
CA ARG A 66 -1.85 26.64 -0.02
C ARG A 66 -3.14 25.94 0.40
N ASP A 67 -3.50 26.09 1.65
CA ASP A 67 -4.81 25.69 2.15
C ASP A 67 -5.90 26.57 1.45
N PRO A 68 -6.91 25.97 0.80
CA PRO A 68 -7.97 26.71 0.11
C PRO A 68 -8.85 27.53 1.06
N ASP A 69 -8.94 27.14 2.34
CA ASP A 69 -9.76 27.84 3.33
C ASP A 69 -8.98 28.97 4.04
N ASP A 70 -7.65 28.87 4.11
CA ASP A 70 -6.75 29.90 4.66
C ASP A 70 -5.42 29.95 3.90
N SER A 71 -5.27 30.96 3.03
CA SER A 71 -4.07 31.11 2.19
C SER A 71 -2.75 31.30 2.94
N THR A 72 -2.79 31.61 4.25
CA THR A 72 -1.59 31.75 5.11
C THR A 72 -1.09 30.40 5.62
N ARG A 73 -1.92 29.36 5.54
CA ARG A 73 -1.58 27.99 5.89
C ARG A 73 -1.11 27.20 4.68
N GLY A 74 -0.14 26.34 4.92
CA GLY A 74 0.29 25.33 3.97
C GLY A 74 -0.57 24.08 4.10
N LEU A 75 -0.87 23.45 2.96
CA LEU A 75 -1.47 22.13 2.89
C LEU A 75 -0.46 21.18 2.24
N ILE A 76 -0.10 20.14 2.98
CA ILE A 76 0.74 19.03 2.52
C ILE A 76 -0.16 17.80 2.39
N ARG A 77 -0.35 17.32 1.18
CA ARG A 77 -1.13 16.11 0.89
C ARG A 77 -0.18 14.94 0.62
N VAL A 78 -0.25 13.94 1.49
CA VAL A 78 0.52 12.70 1.38
C VAL A 78 -0.32 11.66 0.64
N LYS A 79 0.23 11.07 -0.41
CA LYS A 79 -0.37 9.95 -1.14
C LYS A 79 0.15 8.64 -0.59
N GLY A 80 -0.74 7.67 -0.42
CA GLY A 80 -0.34 6.32 -0.06
C GLY A 80 -1.28 5.26 -0.61
N MET A 81 -0.90 4.00 -0.40
CA MET A 81 -1.71 2.83 -0.71
C MET A 81 -1.89 2.02 0.57
N LEU A 82 -3.12 1.69 0.91
CA LEU A 82 -3.43 0.76 1.98
C LEU A 82 -3.64 -0.62 1.36
N THR A 83 -2.84 -1.58 1.79
CA THR A 83 -2.91 -2.97 1.34
C THR A 83 -3.38 -3.85 2.49
N ALA A 84 -4.42 -4.64 2.26
CA ALA A 84 -4.93 -5.63 3.20
C ALA A 84 -5.02 -7.00 2.50
N THR A 85 -4.39 -8.01 3.10
CA THR A 85 -4.45 -9.39 2.61
C THR A 85 -5.30 -10.21 3.58
N GLN A 86 -6.30 -10.92 3.04
CA GLN A 86 -7.18 -11.79 3.81
C GLN A 86 -7.25 -13.17 3.18
N THR A 87 -7.22 -14.19 4.03
CA THR A 87 -7.46 -15.58 3.62
C THR A 87 -8.92 -15.91 3.86
N VAL A 88 -9.64 -16.27 2.79
CA VAL A 88 -11.08 -16.54 2.81
C VAL A 88 -11.40 -17.88 2.14
N ASN A 89 -12.65 -18.33 2.23
CA ASN A 89 -13.15 -19.53 1.55
C ASN A 89 -12.36 -20.81 1.87
N PHE A 90 -12.18 -21.08 3.16
CA PHE A 90 -11.60 -22.34 3.61
C PHE A 90 -12.47 -23.52 3.16
N HIS A 91 -11.85 -24.49 2.50
CA HIS A 91 -12.51 -25.71 2.07
C HIS A 91 -11.61 -26.92 2.28
N VAL A 92 -12.23 -28.04 2.63
CA VAL A 92 -11.55 -29.31 2.88
C VAL A 92 -11.86 -30.25 1.74
N ALA A 93 -10.83 -30.73 1.05
CA ALA A 93 -10.95 -31.78 0.07
C ALA A 93 -10.38 -33.07 0.64
N THR A 94 -11.18 -34.13 0.60
CA THR A 94 -10.75 -35.48 0.98
C THR A 94 -10.58 -36.33 -0.26
N GLU A 95 -9.39 -36.88 -0.44
CA GLU A 95 -9.05 -37.76 -1.55
C GLU A 95 -8.85 -39.18 -1.02
N ASP A 96 -9.55 -40.14 -1.63
CA ASP A 96 -9.35 -41.53 -1.32
C ASP A 96 -8.18 -42.11 -2.13
N ILE A 97 -7.08 -42.38 -1.43
CA ILE A 97 -5.84 -42.89 -2.02
C ILE A 97 -5.93 -44.37 -2.40
N THR A 98 -7.01 -45.09 -2.03
CA THR A 98 -7.20 -46.49 -2.45
C THR A 98 -7.87 -46.62 -3.82
N LYS A 99 -8.46 -45.55 -4.36
CA LYS A 99 -9.05 -45.56 -5.72
C LYS A 99 -8.03 -45.84 -6.84
N SER A 100 -6.75 -45.53 -6.61
CA SER A 100 -5.67 -45.89 -7.55
C SER A 100 -5.25 -47.37 -7.48
N PHE A 101 -5.74 -48.12 -6.48
CA PHE A 101 -5.43 -49.54 -6.29
C PHE A 101 -6.52 -50.49 -6.81
N ASP A 102 -7.73 -50.01 -7.14
CA ASP A 102 -8.81 -50.83 -7.73
C ASP A 102 -8.48 -51.38 -9.13
N GLY A 103 -7.38 -50.93 -9.75
CA GLY A 103 -6.83 -51.48 -10.99
C GLY A 103 -5.71 -52.51 -10.80
N TYR A 104 -5.28 -52.81 -9.57
CA TYR A 104 -4.23 -53.80 -9.30
C TYR A 104 -4.84 -55.13 -8.87
N ILE A 105 -5.67 -55.73 -9.72
CA ILE A 105 -5.84 -57.18 -9.69
C ILE A 105 -4.52 -57.74 -10.22
N ALA A 106 -3.66 -58.23 -9.33
CA ALA A 106 -2.56 -59.09 -9.76
C ALA A 106 -3.19 -60.26 -10.54
N GLU A 107 -2.83 -60.44 -11.82
CA GLU A 107 -3.32 -61.46 -12.77
C GLU A 107 -3.13 -62.93 -12.30
N GLY A 108 -2.87 -63.19 -11.02
CA GLY A 108 -2.42 -64.49 -10.51
C GLY A 108 -3.32 -65.23 -9.52
N ILE A 109 -4.50 -64.73 -9.11
CA ILE A 109 -5.30 -65.41 -8.06
C ILE A 109 -6.70 -65.88 -8.53
N ALA A 110 -7.06 -65.70 -9.79
CA ALA A 110 -8.37 -66.13 -10.31
C ALA A 110 -8.42 -67.57 -10.88
N GLN A 111 -7.34 -68.37 -10.79
CA GLN A 111 -7.33 -69.78 -11.21
C GLN A 111 -7.05 -70.71 -10.03
N ALA A 112 -7.97 -70.79 -9.07
CA ALA A 112 -7.91 -71.86 -8.07
C ALA A 112 -9.25 -72.21 -7.40
N VAL A 113 -10.42 -71.97 -8.02
CA VAL A 113 -11.67 -72.60 -7.53
C VAL A 113 -12.64 -72.84 -8.70
N ALA A 114 -12.43 -73.93 -9.43
CA ALA A 114 -13.50 -74.60 -10.16
C ALA A 114 -13.25 -76.10 -10.03
N VAL A 115 -14.19 -76.77 -9.34
CA VAL A 115 -14.30 -78.22 -9.16
C VAL A 115 -14.59 -78.89 -10.49
#